data_AF-D4JB84-F1
#
_entry.id   AF-D4JB84-F1
#
_cell.length_a   1.000
_cell.length_b   1.000
_cell.length_c   1.000
_cell.angle_alpha   90.00
_cell.angle_beta   90.00
_cell.angle_gamma   90.00
#
_symmetry.space_group_name_H-M   'P 1'
#
loop_
_entity.id
_entity.type
_entity.pdbx_description
1 polymer ?
#
loop_
_entity_poly.entity_id
_entity_poly.type
_entity_poly.pdbx_seq_one_letter_code
_entity_poly.pdbx_strand_id
1 'polypeptide(L)'
;MKIGDFIEIEGELQKNPLINYMDIFVDLFRMADIFAEKPQLGGKTQAKAQKQQENETVKQIKAFADELKHSGTIDFILSDTAGTVVLSAQEQYLSNDNISEIIGGHFKVLGKVIAICKDETENIDLLRKTTLSILPIDLLTEPFSGFQNDDTKQFNLPELKTQISGPAVIVIPVAIYA
;
A
#
# COMPACT_ATOMS: atom_id res chain seq x y z
N MET A 1 27.35 -1.67 -6.67
CA MET A 1 26.11 -2.43 -6.94
C MET A 1 25.71 -2.22 -8.39
N LYS A 2 25.38 -3.30 -9.10
CA LYS A 2 24.84 -3.32 -10.45
C LYS A 2 23.65 -4.29 -10.53
N ILE A 3 22.86 -4.19 -11.59
CA ILE A 3 21.80 -5.16 -11.87
C ILE A 3 22.40 -6.56 -11.96
N GLY A 4 21.78 -7.51 -11.27
CA GLY A 4 22.20 -8.90 -11.19
C GLY A 4 23.05 -9.24 -9.96
N ASP A 5 23.58 -8.25 -9.23
CA ASP A 5 24.28 -8.50 -7.97
C ASP A 5 23.33 -9.07 -6.92
N PHE A 6 23.86 -9.96 -6.07
CA PHE A 6 23.21 -10.31 -4.82
C PHE A 6 23.64 -9.34 -3.74
N ILE A 7 22.67 -8.82 -2.98
CA ILE A 7 22.91 -7.91 -1.87
C ILE A 7 22.24 -8.43 -0.61
N GLU A 8 22.83 -8.10 0.53
CA GLU A 8 22.24 -8.27 1.84
C GLU A 8 21.97 -6.89 2.43
N ILE A 9 20.75 -6.69 2.92
CA ILE A 9 20.27 -5.42 3.46
C ILE A 9 19.47 -5.70 4.73
N GLU A 10 19.45 -4.73 5.64
CA GLU A 10 18.75 -4.84 6.91
C GLU A 10 17.85 -3.61 7.09
N GLY A 11 16.64 -3.81 7.63
CA GLY A 11 15.73 -2.71 7.89
C GLY A 11 14.35 -3.18 8.34
N GLU A 12 13.46 -2.22 8.56
CA GLU A 12 12.06 -2.50 8.86
C GLU A 12 11.30 -2.83 7.56
N LEU A 13 10.61 -3.98 7.56
CA LEU A 13 9.83 -4.41 6.41
C LEU A 13 8.44 -3.77 6.44
N GLN A 14 8.16 -2.90 5.48
CA GLN A 14 6.88 -2.19 5.37
C GLN A 14 6.11 -2.66 4.15
N LYS A 15 4.78 -2.61 4.21
CA LYS A 15 3.92 -2.91 3.06
C LYS A 15 4.01 -1.76 2.04
N ASN A 16 3.71 -2.05 0.77
CA ASN A 16 3.45 -1.01 -0.23
C ASN A 16 2.58 0.11 0.36
N PRO A 17 3.06 1.37 0.39
CA PRO A 17 2.40 2.50 1.04
C PRO A 17 0.96 2.71 0.58
N LEU A 18 0.70 2.51 -0.72
CA LEU A 18 -0.65 2.66 -1.27
C LEU A 18 -1.58 1.57 -0.76
N ILE A 19 -1.11 0.31 -0.72
CA ILE A 19 -1.92 -0.80 -0.21
C ILE A 19 -2.19 -0.62 1.29
N ASN A 20 -1.17 -0.21 2.05
CA ASN A 20 -1.31 0.08 3.48
C ASN A 20 -2.33 1.21 3.72
N TYR A 21 -2.27 2.28 2.92
CA TYR A 21 -3.22 3.38 3.01
C TYR A 21 -4.66 2.90 2.78
N MET A 22 -4.89 2.12 1.72
CA MET A 22 -6.23 1.60 1.40
C MET A 22 -6.77 0.70 2.51
N ASP A 23 -5.93 -0.15 3.10
CA ASP A 23 -6.32 -1.02 4.23
C ASP A 23 -6.75 -0.17 5.45
N ILE A 24 -5.95 0.83 5.84
CA ILE A 24 -6.27 1.74 6.95
C ILE A 24 -7.54 2.53 6.66
N PHE A 25 -7.73 2.97 5.41
CA PHE A 25 -8.91 3.74 5.02
C PHE A 25 -10.19 2.91 5.10
N VAL A 26 -10.14 1.63 4.70
CA VAL A 26 -11.24 0.69 4.87
C VAL A 26 -11.54 0.46 6.36
N ASP A 27 -10.51 0.35 7.19
CA ASP A 27 -10.67 0.20 8.64
C ASP A 27 -11.30 1.44 9.29
N LEU A 28 -10.96 2.64 8.82
CA LEU A 28 -11.57 3.89 9.29
C LEU A 28 -13.09 3.88 9.08
N PHE A 29 -13.55 3.53 7.88
CA PHE A 29 -14.99 3.41 7.60
C PHE A 29 -15.68 2.35 8.45
N ARG A 30 -15.01 1.22 8.66
CA ARG A 30 -15.53 0.16 9.54
C ARG A 30 -15.67 0.65 10.98
N MET A 31 -14.69 1.39 11.48
CA MET A 31 -14.74 1.97 12.83
C MET A 31 -15.84 3.02 12.95
N ALA A 32 -16.01 3.88 11.93
CA ALA A 32 -17.10 4.84 11.90
C ALA A 32 -18.48 4.17 11.99
N ASP A 33 -18.70 3.05 11.29
CA ASP A 33 -19.96 2.29 11.37
C ASP A 33 -20.17 1.62 12.74
N ILE A 34 -19.09 1.17 13.41
CA ILE A 34 -19.16 0.58 14.76
C ILE A 34 -19.58 1.62 15.80
N PHE A 35 -19.07 2.85 15.71
CA PHE A 35 -19.35 3.92 16.66
C PHE A 35 -20.53 4.83 16.25
N ALA A 36 -21.15 4.58 15.09
CA ALA A 36 -22.32 5.34 14.66
C ALA A 36 -23.51 5.13 15.59
N GLU A 37 -24.06 6.23 16.12
CA GLU A 37 -25.29 6.18 16.91
C GLU A 37 -26.49 5.75 16.05
N LYS A 38 -27.44 5.04 16.67
CA LYS A 38 -28.68 4.63 15.96
C LYS A 38 -29.52 5.88 15.64
N PRO A 39 -30.05 6.00 14.41
CA PRO A 39 -30.80 7.18 14.01
C PRO A 39 -32.07 7.36 14.85
N GLN A 40 -32.33 8.59 15.29
CA GLN A 40 -33.54 8.96 16.03
C GLN A 40 -34.80 8.78 15.14
N LEU A 41 -35.94 8.52 15.79
CA LEU A 41 -37.20 8.02 15.19
C LEU A 41 -37.75 8.81 13.99
N GLY A 42 -37.37 10.08 13.80
CA GLY A 42 -37.82 10.94 12.68
C GLY A 42 -36.94 10.93 11.43
N GLY A 43 -35.69 10.46 11.51
CA GLY A 43 -34.71 10.55 10.41
C GLY A 43 -34.46 9.24 9.64
N LYS A 44 -35.24 8.18 9.91
CA LYS A 44 -34.95 6.81 9.45
C LYS A 44 -34.77 6.67 7.93
N THR A 45 -35.52 7.41 7.12
CA THR A 45 -35.44 7.33 5.65
C THR A 45 -34.17 8.00 5.11
N GLN A 46 -33.82 9.19 5.63
CA GLN A 46 -32.59 9.90 5.25
C GLN A 46 -31.34 9.18 5.75
N ALA A 47 -31.34 8.73 7.00
CA ALA A 47 -30.25 7.95 7.58
C ALA A 47 -30.01 6.64 6.82
N LYS A 48 -31.08 5.99 6.32
CA LYS A 48 -30.97 4.77 5.51
C LYS A 48 -30.38 5.05 4.12
N ALA A 49 -30.77 6.15 3.47
CA ALA A 49 -30.22 6.55 2.18
C ALA A 49 -28.72 6.90 2.29
N GLN A 50 -28.34 7.67 3.32
CA GLN A 50 -26.96 8.03 3.59
C GLN A 50 -26.10 6.80 3.89
N LYS A 51 -26.58 5.90 4.76
CA LYS A 51 -25.89 4.63 5.07
C LYS A 51 -25.77 3.72 3.85
N GLN A 52 -26.71 3.76 2.92
CA GLN A 52 -26.64 2.99 1.68
C GLN A 52 -25.55 3.55 0.74
N GLN A 53 -25.48 4.87 0.60
CA GLN A 53 -24.44 5.55 -0.16
C GLN A 53 -23.04 5.28 0.42
N GLU A 54 -22.87 5.39 1.74
CA GLU A 54 -21.60 5.06 2.42
C GLU A 54 -21.17 3.61 2.17
N ASN A 55 -22.12 2.66 2.24
CA ASN A 55 -21.84 1.26 1.94
C ASN A 55 -21.42 1.02 0.48
N GLU A 56 -22.00 1.74 -0.47
CA GLU A 56 -21.59 1.67 -1.88
C GLU A 56 -20.17 2.22 -2.07
N THR A 57 -19.85 3.34 -1.44
CA THR A 57 -18.49 3.91 -1.44
C THR A 57 -17.48 2.93 -0.83
N VAL A 58 -17.76 2.34 0.34
CA VAL A 58 -16.87 1.35 0.97
C VAL A 58 -16.68 0.13 0.08
N LYS A 59 -17.72 -0.35 -0.61
CA LYS A 59 -17.60 -1.46 -1.56
C LYS A 59 -16.70 -1.11 -2.74
N GLN A 60 -16.84 0.08 -3.30
CA GLN A 60 -15.98 0.55 -4.41
C GLN A 60 -14.52 0.64 -3.99
N ILE A 61 -14.25 1.18 -2.79
CA ILE A 61 -12.89 1.28 -2.24
C ILE A 61 -12.29 -0.10 -2.02
N LYS A 62 -13.07 -1.05 -1.48
CA LYS A 62 -12.61 -2.44 -1.30
C LYS A 62 -12.26 -3.08 -2.64
N ALA A 63 -13.14 -2.97 -3.63
CA ALA A 63 -12.87 -3.50 -4.96
C ALA A 63 -11.61 -2.87 -5.58
N PHE A 64 -11.41 -1.56 -5.40
CA PHE A 64 -10.20 -0.88 -5.84
C PHE A 64 -8.94 -1.35 -5.09
N ALA A 65 -9.01 -1.54 -3.78
CA ALA A 65 -7.93 -2.08 -2.97
C ALA A 65 -7.57 -3.53 -3.35
N ASP A 66 -8.56 -4.32 -3.76
CA ASP A 66 -8.37 -5.69 -4.24
C ASP A 66 -7.63 -5.69 -5.59
N GLU A 67 -7.94 -4.76 -6.50
CA GLU A 67 -7.20 -4.60 -7.77
C GLU A 67 -5.72 -4.21 -7.57
N LEU A 68 -5.39 -3.53 -6.47
CA LEU A 68 -4.00 -3.25 -6.09
C LEU A 68 -3.25 -4.50 -5.62
N LYS A 69 -3.96 -5.53 -5.14
CA LYS A 69 -3.39 -6.79 -4.63
C LYS A 69 -3.48 -7.94 -5.64
N HIS A 70 -4.21 -7.76 -6.73
CA HIS A 70 -4.64 -8.85 -7.61
C HIS A 70 -3.53 -9.61 -8.35
N SER A 71 -2.32 -9.05 -8.47
CA SER A 71 -1.26 -9.67 -9.26
C SER A 71 -0.58 -10.88 -8.60
N GLY A 72 -0.92 -11.22 -7.35
CA GLY A 72 -0.24 -12.26 -6.58
C GLY A 72 1.22 -11.92 -6.24
N THR A 73 1.63 -10.68 -6.51
CA THR A 73 2.92 -10.12 -6.13
C THR A 73 2.71 -8.95 -5.21
N ILE A 74 3.55 -8.87 -4.18
CA ILE A 74 3.55 -7.78 -3.22
C ILE A 74 4.92 -7.13 -3.23
N ASP A 75 4.91 -5.80 -3.28
CA ASP A 75 6.09 -5.00 -3.04
C ASP A 75 6.15 -4.62 -1.55
N PHE A 76 7.25 -4.96 -0.89
CA PHE A 76 7.59 -4.43 0.42
C PHE A 76 8.60 -3.30 0.27
N ILE A 77 8.53 -2.34 1.18
CA ILE A 77 9.48 -1.25 1.27
C ILE A 77 10.38 -1.53 2.47
N LEU A 78 11.68 -1.57 2.20
CA LEU A 78 12.72 -1.62 3.22
C LEU A 78 13.51 -0.32 3.09
N SER A 79 13.34 0.58 4.05
CA SER A 79 14.00 1.89 4.02
C SER A 79 15.11 1.93 5.07
N ASP A 80 16.29 2.41 4.68
CA ASP A 80 17.38 2.77 5.60
C ASP A 80 17.98 4.12 5.16
N THR A 81 18.81 4.72 6.00
CA THR A 81 19.55 5.96 5.80
C THR A 81 20.31 6.04 4.46
N ALA A 82 20.68 4.91 3.85
CA ALA A 82 21.40 4.86 2.59
C ALA A 82 20.50 4.90 1.32
N GLY A 83 19.19 4.68 1.46
CA GLY A 83 18.26 4.62 0.33
C GLY A 83 17.10 3.67 0.56
N THR A 84 16.21 3.56 -0.43
CA THR A 84 15.02 2.71 -0.34
C THR A 84 15.18 1.43 -1.17
N VAL A 85 14.89 0.28 -0.59
CA VAL A 85 14.79 -0.99 -1.33
C VAL A 85 13.33 -1.40 -1.45
N VAL A 86 12.91 -1.66 -2.68
CA VAL A 86 11.61 -2.26 -3.01
C VAL A 86 11.82 -3.76 -3.20
N LEU A 87 11.37 -4.54 -2.24
CA LEU A 87 11.43 -6.00 -2.28
C LEU A 87 10.20 -6.52 -3.00
N SER A 88 10.40 -7.16 -4.15
CA SER A 88 9.31 -7.67 -4.95
C SER A 88 9.18 -9.18 -4.78
N ALA A 89 8.19 -9.59 -3.97
CA ALA A 89 7.93 -10.98 -3.63
C ALA A 89 6.63 -11.50 -4.27
N GLN A 90 6.52 -12.80 -4.45
CA GLN A 90 5.24 -13.45 -4.74
C GLN A 90 4.62 -13.90 -3.42
N GLU A 91 3.34 -13.60 -3.21
CA GLU A 91 2.67 -13.88 -1.93
C GLU A 91 2.69 -15.38 -1.59
N GLN A 92 2.50 -16.24 -2.59
CA GLN A 92 2.52 -17.70 -2.47
C GLN A 92 3.85 -18.30 -1.93
N TYR A 93 4.94 -17.54 -1.94
CA TYR A 93 6.24 -17.98 -1.42
C TYR A 93 6.55 -17.42 -0.03
N LEU A 94 5.68 -16.59 0.52
CA LEU A 94 5.77 -16.12 1.89
C LEU A 94 5.09 -17.14 2.80
N SER A 95 5.75 -17.50 3.91
CA SER A 95 5.36 -18.59 4.79
C SER A 95 3.89 -18.47 5.26
N ASN A 96 3.10 -19.53 5.05
CA ASN A 96 1.74 -19.71 5.58
C ASN A 96 0.75 -18.56 5.30
N ASP A 97 0.91 -17.84 4.18
CA ASP A 97 0.06 -16.69 3.81
C ASP A 97 0.01 -15.56 4.85
N ASN A 98 0.87 -15.59 5.89
CA ASN A 98 0.79 -14.67 7.01
C ASN A 98 1.81 -13.54 6.88
N ILE A 99 1.60 -12.71 5.86
CA ILE A 99 2.39 -11.48 5.62
C ILE A 99 2.43 -10.60 6.89
N SER A 100 1.40 -10.66 7.73
CA SER A 100 1.32 -9.90 8.98
C SER A 100 2.43 -10.23 10.00
N GLU A 101 3.10 -11.39 9.89
CA GLU A 101 4.21 -11.73 10.80
C GLU A 101 5.52 -11.02 10.45
N ILE A 102 5.71 -10.67 9.17
CA ILE A 102 6.92 -10.02 8.68
C ILE A 102 6.78 -8.50 8.56
N ILE A 103 5.57 -7.98 8.42
CA ILE A 103 5.33 -6.53 8.36
C ILE A 103 5.59 -5.88 9.72
N GLY A 104 6.35 -4.79 9.73
CA GLY A 104 6.74 -4.03 10.92
C GLY A 104 7.88 -4.66 11.73
N GLY A 105 8.37 -5.83 11.32
CA GLY A 105 9.56 -6.43 11.91
C GLY A 105 10.85 -5.92 11.25
N HIS A 106 11.95 -5.97 12.00
CA HIS A 106 13.29 -5.67 11.50
C HIS A 106 13.94 -6.95 11.01
N PHE A 107 14.27 -7.02 9.73
CA PHE A 107 14.79 -8.23 9.10
C PHE A 107 16.01 -7.94 8.23
N LYS A 108 16.85 -8.97 8.09
CA LYS A 108 17.85 -9.07 7.04
C LYS A 108 17.26 -9.75 5.82
N VAL A 109 17.54 -9.19 4.66
CA VAL A 109 17.07 -9.69 3.37
C VAL A 109 18.25 -9.90 2.45
N LEU A 110 18.43 -11.15 2.02
CA LEU A 110 19.34 -11.51 0.94
C LEU A 110 18.52 -11.59 -0.35
N GLY A 111 18.92 -10.87 -1.39
CA GLY A 111 18.18 -10.86 -2.65
C GLY A 111 19.00 -10.42 -3.85
N LYS A 112 18.42 -10.60 -5.03
CA LYS A 112 19.03 -10.21 -6.32
C LYS A 112 18.50 -8.88 -6.80
N VAL A 113 19.39 -7.94 -7.12
CA VAL A 113 19.05 -6.64 -7.69
C VAL A 113 18.56 -6.82 -9.13
N ILE A 114 17.37 -6.30 -9.45
CA ILE A 114 16.79 -6.38 -10.79
C ILE A 114 16.58 -5.00 -11.44
N ALA A 115 16.54 -3.93 -10.65
CA ALA A 115 16.50 -2.56 -11.16
C ALA A 115 17.15 -1.60 -10.16
N ILE A 116 17.65 -0.48 -10.67
CA ILE A 116 18.32 0.57 -9.89
C ILE A 116 17.81 1.92 -10.39
N CYS A 117 17.29 2.73 -9.47
CA CYS A 117 16.97 4.15 -9.66
C CYS A 117 18.06 4.97 -8.98
N LYS A 118 18.90 5.66 -9.76
CA LYS A 118 20.17 6.21 -9.26
C LYS A 118 20.02 7.54 -8.55
N ASP A 119 19.10 8.38 -9.01
CA ASP A 119 18.91 9.75 -8.53
C ASP A 119 17.42 10.12 -8.53
N GLU A 120 17.12 11.32 -8.06
CA GLU A 120 15.76 11.84 -7.88
C GLU A 120 14.98 12.04 -9.20
N THR A 121 15.64 11.93 -10.36
CA THR A 121 14.95 12.01 -11.66
C THR A 121 14.33 10.67 -12.07
N GLU A 122 14.76 9.58 -11.45
CA GLU A 122 14.23 8.24 -11.63
C GLU A 122 13.35 7.83 -10.44
N ASN A 123 12.31 7.06 -10.71
CA ASN A 123 11.42 6.55 -9.68
C ASN A 123 11.00 5.10 -9.94
N ILE A 124 10.66 4.41 -8.86
CA ILE A 124 10.00 3.11 -8.91
C ILE A 124 8.50 3.34 -8.78
N ASP A 125 7.76 3.07 -9.86
CA ASP A 125 6.30 3.07 -9.84
C ASP A 125 5.77 1.85 -9.06
N LEU A 126 5.08 2.10 -7.95
CA LEU A 126 4.48 1.07 -7.10
C LEU A 126 3.22 0.46 -7.70
N LEU A 127 2.65 1.07 -8.76
CA LEU A 127 1.50 0.56 -9.48
C LEU A 127 1.88 -0.39 -10.62
N ARG A 128 3.17 -0.47 -11.00
CA ARG A 128 3.68 -1.21 -12.17
C ARG A 128 3.31 -2.70 -12.22
N LYS A 129 2.89 -3.28 -11.09
CA LYS A 129 2.46 -4.68 -10.94
C LYS A 129 1.00 -4.82 -10.56
N THR A 130 0.20 -3.77 -10.67
CA THR A 130 -1.24 -3.78 -10.33
C THR A 130 -2.06 -3.62 -11.60
N THR A 131 -3.36 -3.92 -11.56
CA THR A 131 -4.27 -3.66 -12.69
C THR A 131 -4.29 -2.17 -13.07
N LEU A 132 -3.94 -1.28 -12.14
CA LEU A 132 -3.91 0.17 -12.36
C LEU A 132 -2.72 0.64 -13.20
N SER A 133 -1.74 -0.20 -13.50
CA SER A 133 -0.60 0.17 -14.35
C SER A 133 -1.00 0.58 -15.78
N ILE A 134 -2.23 0.25 -16.20
CA ILE A 134 -2.79 0.63 -17.50
C ILE A 134 -3.28 2.08 -17.53
N LEU A 135 -3.48 2.69 -16.36
CA LEU A 135 -4.05 4.03 -16.23
C LEU A 135 -2.91 5.06 -16.08
N PRO A 136 -2.96 6.19 -16.81
CA PRO A 136 -2.10 7.32 -16.55
C PRO A 136 -2.25 7.81 -15.11
N ILE A 137 -1.14 8.22 -14.48
CA ILE A 137 -1.14 8.71 -13.10
C ILE A 137 -2.10 9.90 -12.90
N ASP A 138 -2.24 10.77 -13.91
CA ASP A 138 -3.14 11.92 -13.89
C ASP A 138 -4.61 11.53 -13.66
N LEU A 139 -5.03 10.36 -14.18
CA LEU A 139 -6.38 9.83 -13.96
C LEU A 139 -6.56 9.24 -12.55
N LEU A 140 -5.46 8.86 -11.89
CA LEU A 140 -5.46 8.33 -10.53
C LEU A 140 -5.34 9.44 -9.49
N THR A 141 -4.87 10.63 -9.86
CA THR A 141 -4.74 11.77 -8.96
C THR A 141 -6.09 12.20 -8.38
N GLU A 142 -7.15 12.24 -9.19
CA GLU A 142 -8.49 12.60 -8.74
C GLU A 142 -9.04 11.64 -7.67
N PRO A 143 -9.13 10.31 -7.90
CA PRO A 143 -9.59 9.39 -6.87
C PRO A 143 -8.69 9.41 -5.62
N PHE A 144 -7.37 9.59 -5.78
CA PHE A 144 -6.45 9.71 -4.66
C PHE A 144 -6.60 11.00 -3.84
N SER A 145 -6.95 12.12 -4.49
CA SER A 145 -7.25 13.36 -3.79
C SER A 145 -8.48 13.25 -2.89
N GLY A 146 -9.48 12.45 -3.31
CA GLY A 146 -10.66 12.14 -2.48
C GLY A 146 -10.31 11.41 -1.18
N PHE A 147 -9.22 10.65 -1.16
CA PHE A 147 -8.72 9.97 0.03
C PHE A 147 -7.90 10.86 0.97
N GLN A 148 -7.41 12.01 0.49
CA GLN A 148 -6.56 12.95 1.24
C GLN A 148 -7.27 14.28 1.52
N ASN A 149 -8.55 14.23 1.90
CA ASN A 149 -9.33 15.42 2.20
C ASN A 149 -9.08 15.92 3.64
N ASP A 150 -9.56 17.13 3.97
CA ASP A 150 -9.35 17.73 5.30
C ASP A 150 -9.93 16.89 6.44
N ASP A 151 -11.00 16.13 6.18
CA ASP A 151 -11.62 15.21 7.15
C ASP A 151 -10.74 14.01 7.49
N THR A 152 -9.76 13.69 6.64
CA THR A 152 -8.80 12.60 6.89
C THR A 152 -7.55 13.07 7.63
N LYS A 153 -7.25 14.38 7.61
CA LYS A 153 -6.08 14.99 8.29
C LYS A 153 -6.13 14.91 9.82
N GLN A 154 -7.33 14.72 10.39
CA GLN A 154 -7.51 14.49 11.83
C GLN A 154 -7.08 13.08 12.27
N PHE A 155 -6.90 12.15 11.32
CA PHE A 155 -6.43 10.79 11.59
C PHE A 155 -4.93 10.68 11.29
N ASN A 156 -4.23 9.82 12.03
CA ASN A 156 -2.82 9.56 11.81
C ASN A 156 -2.62 8.59 10.62
N LEU A 157 -2.92 9.06 9.41
CA LEU A 157 -2.76 8.28 8.19
C LEU A 157 -1.33 8.38 7.67
N PRO A 158 -0.77 7.29 7.12
CA PRO A 158 0.52 7.34 6.45
C PRO A 158 0.42 8.19 5.17
N GLU A 159 1.57 8.59 4.65
CA GLU A 159 1.63 9.30 3.38
C GLU A 159 1.23 8.37 2.21
N LEU A 160 0.31 8.83 1.36
CA LEU A 160 -0.06 8.11 0.14
C LEU A 160 1.05 8.28 -0.90
N LYS A 161 1.81 7.21 -1.16
CA LYS A 161 2.86 7.20 -2.18
C LYS A 161 2.56 6.16 -3.24
N THR A 162 2.60 6.60 -4.50
CA THR A 162 2.54 5.72 -5.68
C THR A 162 3.90 5.51 -6.33
N GLN A 163 4.90 6.29 -5.93
CA GLN A 163 6.24 6.26 -6.49
C GLN A 163 7.28 6.35 -5.37
N ILE A 164 8.42 5.69 -5.55
CA ILE A 164 9.60 5.80 -4.70
C ILE A 164 10.71 6.49 -5.52
N SER A 165 11.11 7.69 -5.12
CA SER A 165 12.21 8.43 -5.74
C SER A 165 13.56 7.79 -5.44
N GLY A 166 14.52 7.92 -6.36
CA GLY A 166 15.90 7.50 -6.12
C GLY A 166 16.59 8.28 -4.99
N PRO A 167 17.67 7.75 -4.39
CA PRO A 167 18.31 6.48 -4.72
C PRO A 167 17.51 5.27 -4.20
N ALA A 168 17.14 4.37 -5.10
CA ALA A 168 16.33 3.21 -4.78
C ALA A 168 16.66 1.99 -5.64
N VAL A 169 16.38 0.79 -5.16
CA VAL A 169 16.58 -0.45 -5.92
C VAL A 169 15.41 -1.40 -5.80
N ILE A 170 15.17 -2.19 -6.85
CA ILE A 170 14.23 -3.31 -6.80
C ILE A 170 15.02 -4.60 -6.64
N VAL A 171 14.64 -5.39 -5.64
CA VAL A 171 15.29 -6.64 -5.30
C VAL A 171 14.26 -7.76 -5.27
N ILE A 172 14.60 -8.91 -5.87
CA ILE A 172 13.84 -10.15 -5.65
C ILE A 172 14.45 -10.83 -4.42
N PRO A 173 13.70 -10.97 -3.31
CA PRO A 173 14.22 -11.62 -2.11
C PRO A 173 14.43 -13.12 -2.36
N VAL A 174 15.54 -13.64 -1.85
CA VAL A 174 15.88 -15.07 -1.79
C VAL A 174 15.66 -15.60 -0.38
N ALA A 175 15.99 -14.80 0.64
CA ALA A 175 15.76 -15.11 2.03
C ALA A 175 15.43 -13.84 2.83
N ILE A 176 14.51 -13.96 3.79
CA ILE A 176 14.15 -12.95 4.79
C ILE A 176 14.32 -13.63 6.16
N TYR A 177 15.15 -13.05 7.04
CA TYR A 177 15.51 -13.68 8.31
C TYR A 177 15.89 -12.64 9.37
N ALA A 178 15.90 -13.04 10.64
CA ALA A 178 16.25 -12.20 11.79
C ALA A 178 17.64 -12.57 12.34
#